data_AF-A0A7X7BJM7-F1
#
_entry.id   AF-A0A7X7BJM7-F1
#
_cell.length_a   1.000
_cell.length_b   1.000
_cell.length_c   1.000
_cell.angle_alpha   90.00
_cell.angle_beta   90.00
_cell.angle_gamma   90.00
#
_symmetry.space_group_name_H-M   'P 1'
#
loop_
_entity.id
_entity.type
_entity.pdbx_description
1 polymer ?
#
loop_
_entity_poly.entity_id
_entity_poly.type
_entity_poly.pdbx_seq_one_letter_code
_entity_poly.pdbx_strand_id
1 'polypeptide(L)'
;IKLFDKFCESLSLADKVYLREIFSSAREHDATISINDLAKAINKSEVINDDSYLEEFPKYHNAVIVFMGAGDIDKLYSKYIEKIQKKDNFS
;
A
#
# COMPACT_ATOMS: atom_id res chain seq x y z
N ILE A 1 -13.93 -18.20 -8.51
CA ILE A 1 -12.69 -17.43 -8.25
C ILE A 1 -12.72 -16.98 -6.80
N LYS A 2 -11.69 -17.29 -6.00
CA LYS A 2 -11.64 -16.91 -4.59
C LYS A 2 -11.38 -15.39 -4.47
N LEU A 3 -11.80 -14.77 -3.37
CA LEU A 3 -11.64 -13.33 -3.15
C LEU A 3 -10.16 -12.91 -3.22
N PHE A 4 -9.26 -13.71 -2.63
CA PHE A 4 -7.82 -13.51 -2.68
C PHE A 4 -7.29 -13.41 -4.12
N ASP A 5 -7.67 -14.36 -4.98
CA ASP A 5 -7.18 -14.40 -6.37
C ASP A 5 -7.57 -13.12 -7.13
N LYS A 6 -8.82 -12.64 -6.97
CA LYS A 6 -9.29 -11.40 -7.58
C LYS A 6 -8.54 -10.17 -7.05
N PHE A 7 -8.17 -10.19 -5.78
CA PHE A 7 -7.41 -9.10 -5.16
C PHE A 7 -6.00 -9.03 -5.75
N CYS A 8 -5.31 -10.17 -5.83
CA CYS A 8 -4.00 -10.28 -6.47
C CYS A 8 -4.04 -9.87 -7.94
N GLU A 9 -5.06 -10.31 -8.70
CA GLU A 9 -5.24 -9.95 -10.10
C GLU A 9 -5.40 -8.43 -10.27
N SER A 10 -6.26 -7.81 -9.46
CA SER A 10 -6.53 -6.37 -9.54
C SER A 10 -5.29 -5.54 -9.22
N LEU A 11 -4.55 -5.90 -8.16
CA LEU A 11 -3.34 -5.18 -7.77
C LEU A 11 -2.19 -5.39 -8.76
N SER A 12 -2.12 -6.55 -9.41
CA SER A 12 -1.07 -6.86 -10.38
C SER A 12 -1.12 -6.02 -11.66
N LEU A 13 -2.20 -5.26 -11.88
CA LEU A 13 -2.32 -4.31 -12.99
C LEU A 13 -1.42 -3.07 -12.80
N ALA A 14 -0.99 -2.78 -11.57
CA ALA A 14 -0.13 -1.64 -11.30
C ALA A 14 1.35 -1.92 -11.65
N ASP A 15 2.11 -0.86 -11.95
CA ASP A 15 3.55 -0.96 -12.21
C ASP A 15 4.38 -1.20 -10.93
N LYS A 16 3.86 -0.77 -9.79
CA LYS A 16 4.43 -1.00 -8.46
C LYS A 16 3.29 -1.06 -7.44
N VAL A 17 3.38 -2.00 -6.50
CA VAL A 17 2.43 -2.13 -5.40
C VAL A 17 3.18 -2.04 -4.08
N TYR A 18 2.73 -1.15 -3.20
CA TYR A 18 3.22 -1.08 -1.82
C TYR A 18 2.19 -1.66 -0.88
N LEU A 19 2.61 -2.63 -0.07
CA LEU A 19 1.76 -3.44 0.77
C LEU A 19 2.03 -3.14 2.24
N ARG A 20 0.98 -2.97 3.04
CA ARG A 20 1.05 -2.75 4.49
C ARG A 20 0.50 -3.97 5.22
N GLU A 21 0.99 -4.19 6.44
CA GLU A 21 0.51 -5.27 7.32
C GLU A 21 -1.03 -5.34 7.37
N ILE A 22 -1.55 -6.57 7.27
CA ILE A 22 -2.99 -6.84 7.36
C ILE A 22 -3.34 -6.97 8.83
N PHE A 23 -4.13 -6.04 9.34
CA PHE A 23 -4.68 -6.15 10.69
C PHE A 23 -5.95 -7.00 10.66
N SER A 24 -5.85 -8.27 11.04
CA SER A 24 -7.02 -9.11 11.27
C SER A 24 -7.82 -8.57 12.45
N SER A 25 -9.14 -8.49 12.32
CA SER A 25 -9.97 -8.26 13.51
C SER A 25 -9.87 -9.48 14.44
N ALA A 26 -9.92 -9.27 15.76
CA ALA A 26 -9.83 -10.33 16.77
C ALA A 26 -10.94 -11.43 16.67
N ARG A 27 -11.78 -11.40 15.64
CA ARG A 27 -12.90 -12.32 15.38
C ARG A 27 -12.62 -13.34 14.26
N GLU A 28 -11.50 -13.24 13.54
CA GLU A 28 -11.16 -14.14 12.43
C GLU A 28 -10.25 -15.28 12.91
N HIS A 29 -10.86 -16.28 13.53
CA HIS A 29 -10.25 -17.59 13.71
C HIS A 29 -10.39 -18.37 12.37
N ASP A 30 -9.30 -18.97 11.90
CA ASP A 30 -9.25 -20.13 10.98
C ASP A 30 -8.69 -19.96 9.55
N ALA A 31 -8.36 -18.77 9.05
CA ALA A 31 -7.46 -18.65 7.89
C ALA A 31 -6.91 -17.22 7.72
N THR A 32 -5.81 -16.90 8.39
CA THR A 32 -5.21 -15.56 8.30
C THR A 32 -4.34 -15.48 7.04
N ILE A 33 -4.89 -14.94 5.95
CA ILE A 33 -4.08 -14.49 4.81
C ILE A 33 -3.12 -13.41 5.35
N SER A 34 -1.82 -13.63 5.22
CA SER A 34 -0.82 -12.65 5.63
C SER A 34 -0.50 -11.67 4.50
N ILE A 35 0.07 -10.52 4.85
CA ILE A 35 0.57 -9.58 3.82
C ILE A 35 1.65 -10.22 2.95
N ASN A 36 2.44 -11.14 3.53
CA ASN A 36 3.47 -11.89 2.81
C ASN A 36 2.89 -12.84 1.76
N ASP A 37 1.66 -13.34 1.96
CA ASP A 37 0.99 -14.17 0.95
C ASP A 37 0.56 -13.34 -0.25
N LEU A 38 0.08 -12.10 -0.04
CA LEU A 38 -0.15 -11.15 -1.11
C LEU A 38 1.15 -10.78 -1.83
N ALA A 39 2.22 -10.53 -1.07
CA ALA A 39 3.51 -10.14 -1.64
C ALA A 39 4.10 -11.22 -2.55
N LYS A 40 3.97 -12.49 -2.16
CA LYS A 40 4.39 -13.65 -2.99
C LYS A 40 3.55 -13.80 -4.26
N ALA A 41 2.27 -13.43 -4.22
CA ALA A 41 1.37 -13.55 -5.36
C ALA A 41 1.49 -12.39 -6.37
N ILE A 42 2.03 -11.23 -5.94
CA ILE A 42 2.12 -10.01 -6.75
C ILE A 42 3.60 -9.68 -7.01
N ASN A 43 4.13 -10.06 -8.18
CA ASN A 43 5.56 -9.93 -8.51
C ASN A 43 6.12 -8.51 -8.38
N LYS A 44 5.29 -7.48 -8.59
CA LYS A 44 5.69 -6.06 -8.54
C LYS A 44 5.41 -5.40 -7.18
N SER A 45 5.21 -6.21 -6.14
CA SER A 45 4.88 -5.72 -4.81
C SER A 45 6.09 -5.59 -3.89
N GLU A 46 5.95 -4.75 -2.88
CA GLU A 46 6.90 -4.58 -1.80
C GLU A 46 6.15 -4.31 -0.50
N VAL A 47 6.49 -5.05 0.56
CA VAL A 47 5.92 -4.82 1.89
C VAL A 47 6.66 -3.66 2.55
N ILE A 48 5.92 -2.66 3.00
CA ILE A 48 6.41 -1.47 3.70
C ILE A 48 5.92 -1.48 5.14
N ASN A 49 6.84 -1.21 6.07
CA ASN A 49 6.55 -1.33 7.51
C ASN A 49 6.36 0.02 8.21
N ASP A 50 6.82 1.10 7.60
CA ASP A 50 6.76 2.45 8.18
C ASP A 50 6.53 3.53 7.12
N ASP A 51 6.42 4.78 7.57
CA ASP A 51 6.12 5.93 6.73
C ASP A 51 7.35 6.49 5.99
N SER A 52 8.56 5.96 6.23
CA SER A 52 9.77 6.43 5.55
C SER A 52 9.71 6.16 4.05
N TYR A 53 9.02 5.10 3.64
CA TYR A 53 8.78 4.76 2.23
C TYR A 53 8.02 5.85 1.45
N LEU A 54 7.30 6.75 2.12
CA LEU A 54 6.67 7.90 1.47
C LEU A 54 7.71 8.85 0.83
N GLU A 55 8.99 8.79 1.23
CA GLU A 55 10.08 9.53 0.56
C GLU A 55 10.36 9.02 -0.86
N GLU A 56 10.00 7.79 -1.18
CA GLU A 56 10.23 7.20 -2.51
C GLU A 56 9.20 7.69 -3.52
N PHE A 57 8.00 8.06 -3.06
CA PHE A 57 6.87 8.36 -3.92
C PHE A 57 7.11 9.57 -4.84
N PRO A 58 7.72 10.68 -4.38
CA PRO A 58 8.06 11.81 -5.25
C PRO A 58 9.13 11.51 -6.31
N LYS A 59 9.81 10.35 -6.25
CA LYS A 59 10.81 9.97 -7.27
C LYS A 59 10.15 9.43 -8.54
N TYR A 60 8.86 9.08 -8.48
CA TYR A 60 8.10 8.68 -9.66
C TYR A 60 7.72 9.91 -10.50
N HIS A 61 8.18 9.94 -11.75
CA HIS A 61 7.81 10.99 -12.70
C HIS A 61 6.60 10.54 -13.53
N ASN A 62 5.65 11.46 -13.78
CA ASN A 62 4.43 11.19 -14.55
C ASN A 62 3.64 9.97 -14.06
N ALA A 63 3.47 9.86 -12.74
CA ALA A 63 2.79 8.74 -12.11
C ALA A 63 1.49 9.17 -11.42
N VAL A 64 0.55 8.23 -11.31
CA VAL A 64 -0.63 8.35 -10.46
C VAL A 64 -0.44 7.42 -9.27
N ILE A 65 -0.49 7.98 -8.06
CA ILE A 65 -0.40 7.20 -6.82
C ILE A 65 -1.81 7.00 -6.28
N VAL A 66 -2.20 5.73 -6.11
CA VAL A 66 -3.50 5.37 -5.54
C VAL A 66 -3.30 4.85 -4.11
N PHE A 67 -3.79 5.61 -3.14
CA PHE A 67 -3.91 5.15 -1.76
C PHE A 67 -5.21 4.36 -1.63
N MET A 68 -5.12 3.07 -1.32
CA MET A 68 -6.28 2.19 -1.18
C MET A 68 -6.20 1.34 0.08
N GLY A 69 -7.35 1.09 0.69
CA GLY A 69 -7.47 0.28 1.88
C GLY A 69 -8.65 0.70 2.74
N ALA A 70 -8.89 -0.06 3.80
CA ALA A 70 -9.78 0.34 4.89
C ALA A 70 -8.94 0.74 6.12
N GLY A 71 -9.53 1.49 7.04
CA GLY A 71 -8.86 1.90 8.28
C GLY A 71 -7.93 3.10 8.08
N ASP A 72 -6.64 2.93 8.38
CA ASP A 72 -5.68 4.04 8.52
C ASP A 72 -5.12 4.58 7.19
N ILE A 73 -5.69 4.19 6.05
CA ILE A 73 -5.22 4.66 4.74
C ILE A 73 -5.32 6.19 4.59
N ASP A 74 -6.37 6.81 5.14
CA ASP A 74 -6.57 8.27 5.10
C ASP A 74 -5.50 9.02 5.87
N LYS A 75 -5.01 8.42 6.97
CA LYS A 75 -3.89 8.96 7.75
C LYS A 75 -2.59 8.87 6.94
N LEU A 76 -2.37 7.76 6.25
CA LEU A 76 -1.20 7.59 5.39
C LEU A 76 -1.19 8.61 4.25
N TYR A 77 -2.35 8.81 3.60
CA TYR A 77 -2.55 9.85 2.60
C TYR A 77 -2.27 11.24 3.16
N SER A 78 -2.86 11.60 4.31
CA SER A 78 -2.65 12.91 4.94
C SER A 78 -1.17 13.18 5.22
N LYS A 79 -0.45 12.20 5.76
CA LYS A 79 1.01 12.30 6.00
C LYS A 79 1.79 12.53 4.71
N TYR A 80 1.43 11.87 3.62
CA TYR A 80 2.06 12.08 2.33
C TYR A 80 1.81 13.51 1.80
N ILE A 81 0.57 13.99 1.89
CA ILE A 81 0.21 15.36 1.46
C ILE A 81 0.96 16.43 2.27
N GLU A 82 1.00 16.31 3.60
CA GLU A 82 1.76 17.23 4.45
C GLU A 82 3.24 17.29 4.08
N LYS A 83 3.79 16.14 3.68
CA LYS A 83 5.20 15.99 3.34
C LYS A 83 5.55 16.66 2.02
N ILE A 84 4.73 16.48 0.99
CA ILE A 84 4.95 17.14 -0.31
C ILE A 84 4.74 18.66 -0.18
N GLN A 85 3.73 19.12 0.57
CA GLN A 85 3.51 20.56 0.80
C GLN A 85 4.66 21.24 1.54
N LYS A 86 5.26 20.55 2.53
CA LYS A 86 6.47 21.07 3.20
C LYS A 86 7.63 21.21 2.22
N LYS A 87 7.84 20.23 1.34
CA LYS A 87 8.95 20.27 0.37
C LYS A 87 8.81 21.42 -0.64
N ASP A 88 7.58 21.71 -1.06
CA ASP A 88 7.29 22.82 -1.98
C ASP A 88 7.48 24.19 -1.31
N ASN A 89 7.23 24.31 -0.01
CA ASN A 89 7.42 25.58 0.73
C ASN A 89 8.89 25.90 1.07
N PHE A 90 9.82 24.95 0.83
CA PHE A 90 11.26 25.13 1.04
C PHE A 90 12.07 24.98 -0.26
N SER A 91 11.40 25.00 -1.43
CA SER A 91 12.01 25.04 -2.77
C SER A 91 11.83 26.42 -3.40
#